data_AF-X0XDI6-F1
#
_entry.id   AF-X0XDI6-F1
#
_cell.length_a   1.000
_cell.length_b   1.000
_cell.length_c   1.000
_cell.angle_alpha   90.00
_cell.angle_beta   90.00
_cell.angle_gamma   90.00
#
_symmetry.space_group_name_H-M   'P 1'
#
loop_
_entity.id
_entity.type
_entity.pdbx_description
1 polymer ?
#
loop_
_entity_poly.entity_id
_entity_poly.type
_entity_poly.pdbx_seq_one_letter_code
_entity_poly.pdbx_strand_id
1 'polypeptide(L)'
;SQEVKTLYREARDCMKVDACTAAVMCCRKLLMNIAVAEGAQEGKSFKEYIKYLETQGFLSGKTTHWVKYIKDKGNEANHQIKVMERKDAELLITFVEAFLRHNYEFPAQLDKSESEE
;
A
#
# COMPACT_ATOMS: atom_id res chain seq x y z
N SER A 1 6.79 -3.23 -11.31
CA SER A 1 6.29 -4.60 -11.47
C SER A 1 4.87 -4.59 -12.04
N GLN A 2 4.51 -5.62 -12.82
CA GLN A 2 3.15 -5.76 -13.41
C GLN A 2 2.11 -6.11 -12.34
N GLU A 3 2.51 -6.85 -11.32
CA GLU A 3 1.72 -7.29 -10.17
C GLU A 3 1.23 -6.07 -9.36
N VAL A 4 2.12 -5.12 -9.07
CA VAL A 4 1.78 -3.88 -8.35
C VAL A 4 0.72 -3.07 -9.12
N LYS A 5 0.87 -2.93 -10.44
CA LYS A 5 -0.11 -2.23 -11.29
C LYS A 5 -1.45 -2.94 -11.35
N THR A 6 -1.45 -4.26 -11.30
CA THR A 6 -2.67 -5.08 -11.32
C THR A 6 -3.42 -4.94 -10.01
N LEU A 7 -2.75 -5.11 -8.88
CA LEU A 7 -3.34 -4.97 -7.54
C LEU A 7 -3.85 -3.55 -7.27
N TYR A 8 -3.15 -2.53 -7.77
CA TYR A 8 -3.61 -1.14 -7.62
C TYR A 8 -4.90 -0.89 -8.39
N ARG A 9 -4.98 -1.38 -9.64
CA ARG A 9 -6.22 -1.29 -10.45
C ARG A 9 -7.35 -2.08 -9.82
N GLU A 10 -7.09 -3.29 -9.36
CA GLU A 10 -8.07 -4.13 -8.68
C GLU A 10 -8.64 -3.44 -7.44
N ALA A 11 -7.78 -2.84 -6.60
CA ALA A 11 -8.23 -2.06 -5.44
C ALA A 11 -9.17 -0.90 -5.84
N ARG A 12 -8.83 -0.17 -6.92
CA ARG A 12 -9.65 0.95 -7.44
C ARG A 12 -10.96 0.45 -8.04
N ASP A 13 -10.96 -0.69 -8.71
CA ASP A 13 -12.16 -1.28 -9.31
C ASP A 13 -13.13 -1.79 -8.24
N CYS A 14 -12.62 -2.39 -7.15
CA CYS A 14 -13.43 -2.74 -5.99
C CYS A 14 -14.18 -1.53 -5.40
N MET A 15 -13.54 -0.35 -5.38
CA MET A 15 -14.20 0.86 -4.89
C MET A 15 -15.34 1.36 -5.77
N LYS A 16 -15.33 1.04 -7.07
CA LYS A 16 -16.41 1.44 -7.99
C LYS A 16 -17.72 0.70 -7.70
N VAL A 17 -17.62 -0.46 -7.07
CA VAL A 17 -18.76 -1.35 -6.74
C VAL A 17 -18.97 -1.51 -5.23
N ASP A 18 -18.41 -0.61 -4.43
CA ASP A 18 -18.50 -0.62 -2.96
C ASP A 18 -17.98 -1.90 -2.28
N ALA A 19 -17.09 -2.65 -2.94
CA ALA A 19 -16.42 -3.82 -2.38
C ALA A 19 -15.25 -3.42 -1.46
N CYS A 20 -15.57 -2.68 -0.39
CA CYS A 20 -14.61 -2.00 0.47
C CYS A 20 -13.63 -2.97 1.16
N THR A 21 -14.11 -4.11 1.65
CA THR A 21 -13.24 -5.14 2.24
C THR A 21 -12.24 -5.68 1.22
N ALA A 22 -12.68 -5.93 -0.02
CA ALA A 22 -11.80 -6.41 -1.09
C ALA A 22 -10.76 -5.35 -1.48
N ALA A 23 -11.17 -4.08 -1.58
CA ALA A 23 -10.25 -2.97 -1.82
C ALA A 23 -9.13 -2.91 -0.76
N VAL A 24 -9.49 -3.04 0.52
CA VAL A 24 -8.52 -3.07 1.63
C VAL A 24 -7.56 -4.25 1.52
N MET A 25 -8.04 -5.44 1.19
CA MET A 25 -7.20 -6.63 0.98
C MET A 25 -6.23 -6.44 -0.18
N CYS A 26 -6.70 -5.87 -1.31
CA CYS A 26 -5.86 -5.58 -2.47
C CYS A 26 -4.73 -4.61 -2.10
N CYS A 27 -5.04 -3.53 -1.37
CA CYS A 27 -4.02 -2.59 -0.89
C CYS A 27 -2.99 -3.26 0.04
N ARG A 28 -3.42 -4.14 0.95
CA ARG A 28 -2.48 -4.88 1.82
C ARG A 28 -1.56 -5.77 1.00
N LYS A 29 -2.14 -6.53 0.05
CA LYS A 29 -1.37 -7.41 -0.83
C LYS A 29 -0.41 -6.61 -1.72
N LEU A 30 -0.80 -5.43 -2.18
CA LEU A 30 0.05 -4.52 -2.93
C LEU A 30 1.28 -4.11 -2.11
N LEU A 31 1.09 -3.65 -0.86
CA LEU A 31 2.22 -3.26 0.00
C LEU A 31 3.17 -4.44 0.29
N MET A 32 2.64 -5.65 0.43
CA MET A 32 3.46 -6.86 0.58
C MET A 32 4.28 -7.14 -0.69
N ASN A 33 3.67 -7.05 -1.87
CA ASN A 33 4.37 -7.26 -3.15
C ASN A 33 5.44 -6.21 -3.37
N ILE A 34 5.18 -4.95 -3.00
CA ILE A 34 6.19 -3.90 -3.05
C ILE A 34 7.36 -4.26 -2.12
N ALA A 35 7.10 -4.60 -0.86
CA ALA A 35 8.17 -4.96 0.07
C ALA A 35 9.03 -6.11 -0.47
N VAL A 36 8.43 -7.14 -1.05
CA VAL A 36 9.18 -8.25 -1.69
C VAL A 36 9.97 -7.77 -2.91
N ALA A 37 9.37 -6.92 -3.77
CA ALA A 37 10.06 -6.35 -4.92
C ALA A 37 11.27 -5.49 -4.54
N GLU A 38 11.22 -4.83 -3.37
CA GLU A 38 12.33 -4.05 -2.82
C GLU A 38 13.34 -4.89 -2.02
N GLY A 39 13.13 -6.21 -1.89
CA GLY A 39 14.10 -7.14 -1.29
C GLY A 39 13.68 -7.77 0.04
N ALA A 40 12.43 -7.61 0.49
CA ALA A 40 11.93 -8.33 1.65
C ALA A 40 11.78 -9.84 1.35
N GLN A 41 12.06 -10.67 2.35
CA GLN A 41 11.82 -12.11 2.24
C GLN A 41 10.32 -12.43 2.18
N GLU A 42 9.94 -13.38 1.32
CA GLU A 42 8.58 -13.92 1.27
C GLU A 42 8.16 -14.67 2.54
N GLY A 43 6.86 -14.97 2.67
CA GLY A 43 6.30 -15.76 3.78
C GLY A 43 6.22 -15.02 5.11
N LYS A 44 6.54 -13.72 5.16
CA LYS A 44 6.46 -12.90 6.37
C LYS A 44 5.04 -12.38 6.63
N SER A 45 4.81 -11.91 7.86
CA SER A 45 3.56 -11.25 8.23
C SER A 45 3.48 -9.85 7.60
N PHE A 46 2.25 -9.34 7.43
CA PHE A 46 2.03 -7.97 6.96
C PHE A 46 2.78 -6.93 7.83
N LYS A 47 2.81 -7.14 9.15
CA LYS A 47 3.51 -6.26 10.09
C LYS A 47 5.02 -6.18 9.79
N GLU A 48 5.62 -7.31 9.42
CA GLU A 48 7.04 -7.39 9.06
C GLU A 48 7.32 -6.70 7.73
N TYR A 49 6.48 -6.86 6.71
CA TYR A 49 6.64 -6.13 5.44
C TYR A 49 6.56 -4.62 5.62
N ILE A 50 5.62 -4.13 6.42
CA ILE A 50 5.53 -2.70 6.69
C ILE A 50 6.74 -2.20 7.47
N LYS A 51 7.23 -2.98 8.44
CA LYS A 51 8.46 -2.64 9.17
C LYS A 51 9.66 -2.59 8.21
N TYR A 52 9.74 -3.53 7.26
CA TYR A 52 10.77 -3.54 6.24
C TYR A 52 10.75 -2.24 5.42
N LEU A 53 9.59 -1.86 4.88
CA LEU A 53 9.44 -0.61 4.11
C LEU A 53 9.83 0.63 4.93
N GLU A 54 9.49 0.66 6.22
CA GLU A 54 9.90 1.73 7.13
C GLU A 54 11.42 1.76 7.33
N THR A 55 12.05 0.60 7.57
CA THR A 55 13.51 0.51 7.76
C THR A 55 14.32 0.83 6.51
N GLN A 56 13.75 0.58 5.32
CA GLN A 56 14.39 0.90 4.03
C GLN A 56 14.11 2.34 3.58
N GLY A 57 13.36 3.14 4.37
CA GLY A 57 13.12 4.55 4.08
C GLY A 57 11.96 4.85 3.12
N PHE A 58 11.20 3.83 2.67
CA PHE A 58 10.01 4.04 1.83
C PHE A 58 8.85 4.70 2.59
N LEU A 59 8.89 4.65 3.92
CA LEU A 59 7.92 5.29 4.81
C LEU A 59 8.66 6.27 5.71
N SER A 60 8.22 7.53 5.70
CA SER A 60 8.71 8.55 6.63
C SER A 60 8.08 8.39 8.03
N GLY A 61 8.70 8.99 9.06
CA GLY A 61 8.15 8.98 10.42
C GLY A 61 6.73 9.58 10.55
N LYS A 62 6.31 10.45 9.63
CA LYS A 62 4.94 11.00 9.60
C LYS A 62 3.91 9.97 9.10
N THR A 63 4.36 8.99 8.31
CA THR A 63 3.55 7.86 7.84
C THR A 63 3.43 6.71 8.85
N THR A 64 4.13 6.77 9.99
CA THR A 64 4.02 5.75 11.06
C THR A 64 2.60 5.68 11.66
N HIS A 65 1.87 6.81 11.73
CA HIS A 65 0.45 6.80 12.14
C HIS A 65 -0.45 6.06 11.14
N TRP A 66 -0.16 6.18 9.85
CA TRP A 66 -0.86 5.47 8.79
C TRP A 66 -0.60 3.97 8.84
N VAL A 67 0.67 3.59 9.03
CA VAL A 67 1.08 2.20 9.27
C VAL A 67 0.31 1.59 10.45
N LYS A 68 0.19 2.34 11.55
CA LYS A 68 -0.57 1.89 12.73
C LYS A 68 -2.05 1.74 12.40
N TYR A 69 -2.66 2.72 11.75
CA TYR A 69 -4.06 2.65 11.33
C TYR A 69 -4.34 1.43 10.43
N ILE A 70 -3.47 1.13 9.46
CA ILE A 70 -3.62 -0.03 8.56
C ILE A 70 -3.41 -1.35 9.30
N LYS A 71 -2.48 -1.40 10.26
CA LYS A 71 -2.26 -2.56 11.14
C LYS A 71 -3.48 -2.81 12.02
N ASP A 72 -4.01 -1.76 12.65
CA ASP A 72 -5.16 -1.84 13.55
C ASP A 72 -6.42 -2.25 12.77
N LYS A 73 -6.70 -1.63 11.63
CA LYS A 73 -7.81 -2.03 10.73
C LYS A 73 -7.66 -3.43 10.19
N GLY A 74 -6.44 -3.82 9.82
CA GLY A 74 -6.15 -5.18 9.38
C GLY A 74 -6.37 -6.27 10.42
N ASN A 75 -5.99 -5.97 11.67
CA ASN A 75 -6.22 -6.87 12.79
C ASN A 75 -7.69 -6.88 13.20
N GLU A 76 -8.39 -5.75 13.13
CA GLU A 76 -9.85 -5.69 13.25
C GLU A 76 -10.49 -6.57 12.18
N ALA A 77 -10.15 -6.45 10.89
CA ALA A 77 -10.72 -7.30 9.82
C ALA A 77 -10.51 -8.82 10.03
N ASN A 78 -9.36 -9.22 10.61
CA ASN A 78 -8.98 -10.63 10.77
C ASN A 78 -9.42 -11.24 12.12
N HIS A 79 -9.51 -10.46 13.19
CA HIS A 79 -9.88 -10.95 14.54
C HIS A 79 -11.29 -10.50 14.99
N GLN A 80 -11.87 -9.50 14.36
CA GLN A 80 -13.26 -9.07 14.54
C GLN A 80 -13.92 -9.13 13.16
N ILE A 81 -14.60 -10.21 12.80
CA ILE A 81 -15.27 -10.40 11.50
C ILE A 81 -16.17 -9.18 11.20
N LYS A 82 -15.61 -8.13 10.58
CA LYS A 82 -16.23 -6.81 10.42
C LYS A 82 -16.00 -6.36 8.99
N VAL A 83 -17.08 -6.00 8.33
CA VAL A 83 -17.06 -5.45 6.99
C VAL A 83 -16.39 -4.08 7.03
N MET A 84 -15.46 -3.83 6.11
CA MET A 84 -14.79 -2.55 6.01
C MET A 84 -15.74 -1.48 5.50
N GLU A 85 -15.72 -0.31 6.14
CA GLU A 85 -16.48 0.84 5.66
C GLU A 85 -15.77 1.49 4.47
N ARG A 86 -16.57 2.15 3.61
CA ARG A 86 -16.05 2.89 2.46
C ARG A 86 -14.95 3.88 2.84
N LYS A 87 -15.14 4.59 3.97
CA LYS A 87 -14.14 5.53 4.51
C LYS A 87 -12.80 4.85 4.78
N ASP A 88 -12.79 3.65 5.36
CA ASP A 88 -11.55 2.93 5.65
C ASP A 88 -10.82 2.54 4.36
N ALA A 89 -11.57 2.11 3.34
CA ALA A 89 -11.03 1.73 2.04
C ALA A 89 -10.50 2.95 1.24
N GLU A 90 -11.23 4.07 1.23
CA GLU A 90 -10.80 5.33 0.62
C GLU A 90 -9.51 5.84 1.25
N LEU A 91 -9.44 5.77 2.58
CA LEU A 91 -8.27 6.22 3.34
C LEU A 91 -7.04 5.39 2.96
N LEU A 92 -7.18 4.07 2.88
CA LEU A 92 -6.09 3.16 2.49
C LEU A 92 -5.65 3.31 1.03
N ILE A 93 -6.59 3.47 0.09
CA ILE A 93 -6.24 3.70 -1.32
C ILE A 93 -5.49 5.02 -1.48
N THR A 94 -5.94 6.08 -0.82
CA THR A 94 -5.26 7.39 -0.84
C THR A 94 -3.83 7.26 -0.33
N PHE A 95 -3.63 6.49 0.74
CA PHE A 95 -2.30 6.20 1.27
C PHE A 95 -1.42 5.48 0.25
N VAL A 96 -1.92 4.39 -0.37
CA VAL A 96 -1.15 3.63 -1.37
C VAL A 96 -0.83 4.49 -2.60
N GLU A 97 -1.76 5.34 -3.03
CA GLU A 97 -1.54 6.28 -4.13
C GLU A 97 -0.43 7.29 -3.81
N ALA A 98 -0.45 7.87 -2.61
CA ALA A 98 0.61 8.78 -2.16
C ALA A 98 1.96 8.07 -2.02
N PHE A 99 1.96 6.84 -1.49
CA PHE A 99 3.15 5.99 -1.37
C PHE A 99 3.78 5.73 -2.75
N LEU A 100 2.98 5.32 -3.73
CA LEU A 100 3.47 5.02 -5.08
C LEU A 100 4.02 6.27 -5.76
N ARG A 101 3.31 7.41 -5.62
CA ARG A 101 3.77 8.68 -6.20
C ARG A 101 5.10 9.13 -5.60
N HIS A 102 5.21 9.11 -4.29
CA HIS A 102 6.40 9.61 -3.60
C HIS A 102 7.64 8.74 -3.84
N ASN A 103 7.48 7.42 -3.86
CA ASN A 103 8.61 6.49 -3.97
C ASN A 103 8.98 6.15 -5.42
N TYR A 104 8.06 6.29 -6.39
CA TYR A 104 8.32 5.89 -7.78
C TYR A 104 8.03 6.98 -8.80
N GLU A 105 6.89 7.66 -8.72
CA GLU A 105 6.50 8.61 -9.76
C GLU A 105 7.35 9.89 -9.73
N PHE A 106 7.47 10.53 -8.56
CA PHE A 106 8.20 11.80 -8.44
C PHE A 106 9.70 11.65 -8.68
N PRO A 107 10.40 10.62 -8.15
CA PRO A 107 11.80 10.39 -8.51
C PRO A 107 11.98 10.20 -10.03
N ALA A 108 11.13 9.40 -10.66
CA ALA A 108 11.21 9.13 -12.10
C ALA A 108 10.90 10.35 -12.99
N GLN A 109 10.26 11.40 -12.48
CA GLN A 109 10.06 12.65 -13.22
C GLN A 109 11.38 13.44 -13.35
N LEU A 110 12.21 13.43 -12.29
CA LEU A 110 13.52 14.09 -12.31
C LEU A 110 14.49 13.36 -13.24
N ASP A 111 14.52 12.02 -13.17
CA ASP A 111 15.36 11.19 -14.06
C ASP A 111 15.06 11.45 -15.55
N LYS A 112 13.79 11.74 -15.89
CA LYS A 112 13.38 12.08 -17.25
C LYS A 112 13.79 13.49 -17.65
N SER A 113 13.66 14.48 -16.77
CA SER A 113 14.11 15.84 -17.10
C SER A 113 15.62 15.93 -17.27
N GLU A 114 16.41 15.16 -16.51
CA GLU A 114 17.87 15.14 -16.60
C GLU A 114 18.41 14.34 -17.80
N SER A 115 17.60 13.46 -18.41
CA SER A 115 17.99 12.68 -19.59
C SER A 115 17.56 13.32 -20.92
N GLU A 116 16.78 14.41 -20.86
CA GLU A 116 16.35 15.23 -21.99
C GLU A 116 17.18 16.52 -22.17
N GLU A 117 18.17 16.77 -21.30
CA GLU A 117 19.23 17.79 -21.42
C GLU A 117 20.56 17.20 -21.92
#